data_AF-A0A5B7VBP7-F1
#
_entry.id   AF-A0A5B7VBP7-F1
#
_cell.length_a   1.000
_cell.length_b   1.000
_cell.length_c   1.000
_cell.angle_alpha   90.00
_cell.angle_beta   90.00
_cell.angle_gamma   90.00
#
_symmetry.space_group_name_H-M   'P 1'
#
loop_
_entity.id
_entity.type
_entity.pdbx_description
1 polymer ?
#
loop_
_entity_poly.entity_id
_entity_poly.type
_entity_poly.pdbx_seq_one_letter_code
_entity_poly.pdbx_strand_id
1 'polypeptide(L)' 'MSPCAHTPGDASLDAVAAELNGRPRKTLGWETPAERLAKLLAAAS' A
#
# COMPACT_ATOMS: atom_id res chain seq x y z
N MET A 1 7.77 -31.53 -7.05
CA MET A 1 7.09 -30.22 -6.99
C MET A 1 7.90 -29.31 -6.10
N SER A 2 8.69 -28.40 -6.68
CA SER A 2 9.38 -27.35 -5.92
C SER A 2 8.34 -26.36 -5.38
N PRO A 3 8.44 -25.87 -4.14
CA PRO A 3 7.56 -24.80 -3.68
C PRO A 3 7.88 -23.54 -4.50
N CYS A 4 6.88 -22.95 -5.14
CA CYS A 4 7.01 -21.58 -5.66
C CYS A 4 7.23 -20.66 -4.45
N ALA A 5 8.49 -20.36 -4.12
CA ALA A 5 8.86 -19.47 -3.05
C ALA A 5 8.64 -18.01 -3.47
N HIS A 6 7.39 -17.55 -3.45
CA HIS A 6 7.11 -16.12 -3.43
C HIS A 6 7.23 -15.62 -1.99
N THR A 7 8.46 -15.63 -1.46
CA THR A 7 8.78 -14.98 -0.19
C THR A 7 9.74 -13.84 -0.50
N PRO A 8 9.22 -12.63 -0.79
CA PRO A 8 10.05 -11.43 -0.81
C PRO A 8 10.58 -11.21 0.61
N GLY A 9 11.86 -10.86 0.77
CA GLY A 9 12.39 -10.47 2.08
C GLY A 9 11.76 -9.16 2.57
N ASP A 10 11.74 -8.92 3.89
CA ASP A 10 11.00 -7.80 4.51
C ASP A 10 11.31 -6.42 3.87
N ALA A 11 12.58 -6.14 3.58
CA ALA A 11 13.00 -4.89 2.93
C ALA A 11 12.40 -4.68 1.52
N SER A 12 12.09 -5.77 0.81
CA SER A 12 11.42 -5.68 -0.49
C SER A 12 9.91 -5.43 -0.36
N LEU A 13 9.29 -5.91 0.73
CA LEU A 13 7.89 -5.66 1.02
C LEU A 13 7.67 -4.20 1.44
N ASP A 14 8.56 -3.64 2.25
CA ASP A 14 8.48 -2.22 2.67
C ASP A 14 8.61 -1.28 1.47
N ALA A 15 9.54 -1.57 0.55
CA ALA A 15 9.69 -0.79 -0.68
C ALA A 15 8.44 -0.86 -1.56
N VAL A 16 7.87 -2.06 -1.73
CA VAL A 16 6.62 -2.25 -2.48
C VAL A 16 5.45 -1.54 -1.79
N ALA A 17 5.36 -1.61 -0.47
CA ALA A 17 4.30 -0.94 0.30
C ALA A 17 4.41 0.58 0.18
N ALA A 18 5.61 1.15 0.30
CA ALA A 18 5.85 2.57 0.13
C ALA A 18 5.44 3.04 -1.27
N GLU A 19 5.83 2.29 -2.30
CA GLU A 19 5.45 2.59 -3.67
C GLU A 19 3.93 2.48 -3.89
N LEU A 20 3.33 1.38 -3.45
CA LEU A 20 1.90 1.11 -3.65
C LEU A 20 1.03 2.16 -2.96
N ASN A 21 1.36 2.48 -1.70
CA ASN A 21 0.58 3.38 -0.86
C ASN A 21 0.84 4.86 -1.17
N GLY A 22 1.95 5.20 -1.83
CA GLY A 22 2.28 6.56 -2.25
C GLY A 22 1.80 6.93 -3.66
N ARG A 23 1.33 5.97 -4.46
CA ARG A 23 0.88 6.24 -5.85
C ARG A 23 -0.55 6.82 -5.89
N PRO A 24 -0.76 8.01 -6.49
CA PRO A 24 -2.10 8.57 -6.73
C PRO A 24 -3.02 7.64 -7.51
N ARG A 25 -4.28 7.49 -7.09
CA ARG A 25 -5.27 6.63 -7.76
C ARG A 25 -6.50 7.39 -8.21
N LYS A 26 -6.86 7.26 -9.50
CA LYS A 26 -8.08 7.85 -10.08
C LYS A 26 -9.36 7.46 -9.32
N THR A 27 -9.44 6.21 -8.85
CA THR A 27 -10.59 5.72 -8.06
C THR A 27 -10.73 6.40 -6.70
N LEU A 28 -9.63 6.96 -6.17
CA LEU A 28 -9.61 7.76 -4.95
C LEU A 28 -9.65 9.27 -5.26
N GLY A 29 -10.09 9.68 -6.46
CA GLY A 29 -10.06 11.08 -6.86
C GLY A 29 -8.65 11.66 -7.00
N TRP A 30 -7.67 10.79 -7.31
CA TRP A 30 -6.23 11.08 -7.36
C TRP A 30 -5.52 11.24 -6.02
N GLU A 31 -6.17 10.90 -4.90
CA GLU A 31 -5.47 10.74 -3.63
C GLU A 31 -4.63 9.46 -3.60
N THR A 32 -3.62 9.45 -2.75
CA THR A 32 -2.86 8.24 -2.43
C THR A 32 -3.62 7.35 -1.44
N PRO A 33 -3.43 6.02 -1.48
CA PRO A 33 -4.00 5.13 -0.47
C PRO A 33 -3.67 5.52 0.97
N ALA A 34 -2.43 5.97 1.25
CA ALA A 34 -2.01 6.41 2.58
C ALA A 34 -2.81 7.64 3.06
N GLU A 35 -2.99 8.65 2.20
CA GLU A 35 -3.78 9.84 2.53
C GLU A 35 -5.25 9.50 2.79
N ARG A 36 -5.82 8.63 1.96
CA ARG A 36 -7.22 8.25 2.13
C ARG A 36 -7.46 7.46 3.41
N LEU A 37 -6.55 6.55 3.76
CA LEU A 37 -6.60 5.83 5.02
C LEU A 37 -6.54 6.79 6.21
N ALA A 38 -5.62 7.76 6.21
CA ALA A 38 -5.49 8.74 7.29
C ALA A 38 -6.80 9.55 7.50
N LYS A 39 -7.46 9.96 6.40
CA LYS A 39 -8.76 10.64 6.46
C LYS A 39 -9.87 9.78 7.05
N LEU A 40 -9.92 8.49 6.69
CA LEU A 40 -10.91 7.55 7.22
C LEU A 40 -10.71 7.30 8.72
N LEU A 41 -9.46 7.18 9.17
CA LEU A 41 -9.14 7.01 10.59
C LEU A 41 -9.52 8.25 11.41
N ALA A 42 -9.25 9.45 10.88
CA ALA A 42 -9.65 10.71 11.52
C ALA A 42 -11.18 10.85 11.59
N ALA A 43 -11.91 10.38 10.58
CA ALA A 43 -13.37 10.42 10.57
C ALA A 43 -14.04 9.36 11.47
N ALA A 44 -13.35 8.26 11.75
CA ALA A 44 -13.83 7.17 12.59
C ALA A 44 -13.53 7.36 14.09
N SER A 45 -12.89 8.48 14.46
CA SER A 45 -12.53 8.84 15.83
C SER A 45 -13.68 9.52 16.59
#